data_AF-A0A2D8QEW9-F1
#
_entry.id   AF-A0A2D8QEW9-F1
#
_cell.length_a   1.000
_cell.length_b   1.000
_cell.length_c   1.000
_cell.angle_alpha   90.00
_cell.angle_beta   90.00
_cell.angle_gamma   90.00
#
_symmetry.space_group_name_H-M   'P 1'
#
loop_
_entity.id
_entity.type
_entity.pdbx_description
1 polymer ?
#
loop_
_entity_poly.entity_id
_entity_poly.type
_entity_poly.pdbx_seq_one_letter_code
_entity_poly.pdbx_strand_id
1 'polypeptide(L)' 'MFADDHNPPHFHLLTPDYEALIKLADFSVIAGRIDGRSYEIDTRWAANNRELLAHEWERLNQR' A
#
# COMPACT_ATOMS: atom_id res chain seq x y z
N MET A 1 8.88 11.20 20.56
CA MET A 1 8.31 9.98 19.96
C MET A 1 6.81 10.07 20.08
N PHE A 2 6.13 10.20 18.95
CA PHE A 2 4.67 10.26 18.87
C PHE A 2 4.15 8.89 18.39
N ALA A 3 2.89 8.57 18.69
CA ALA A 3 2.21 7.50 17.95
C ALA A 3 2.30 7.83 16.44
N ASP A 4 2.60 6.84 15.60
CA ASP A 4 2.82 6.96 14.14
C ASP A 4 4.23 7.31 13.64
N ASP A 5 5.30 7.20 14.46
CA ASP A 5 6.68 7.35 13.95
C ASP A 5 7.12 6.21 12.99
N HIS A 6 6.24 5.24 12.72
CA HIS A 6 6.38 4.25 11.67
C HIS A 6 5.09 4.21 10.85
N ASN A 7 5.20 4.43 9.53
CA ASN A 7 4.06 4.21 8.64
C ASN A 7 3.61 2.74 8.77
N PRO A 8 2.29 2.46 8.85
CA PRO A 8 1.81 1.09 8.82
C PRO A 8 2.28 0.40 7.53
N PRO A 9 2.34 -0.95 7.48
CA PRO A 9 2.64 -1.67 6.26
C PRO A 9 1.76 -1.21 5.09
N HIS A 10 2.38 -0.71 4.04
CA HIS A 10 1.72 -0.11 2.89
C HIS A 10 2.51 -0.37 1.61
N PHE A 11 1.83 -0.22 0.48
CA PHE A 11 2.46 -0.18 -0.84
C PHE A 11 2.02 1.07 -1.59
N HIS A 12 2.83 1.48 -2.57
CA HIS A 12 2.53 2.60 -3.43
C HIS A 12 1.81 2.10 -4.68
N LEU A 13 0.75 2.82 -5.05
CA LEU A 13 0.05 2.67 -6.31
C LEU A 13 0.35 3.90 -7.16
N LEU A 14 1.00 3.70 -8.30
CA LEU A 14 1.46 4.75 -9.19
C LEU A 14 0.89 4.55 -10.60
N THR A 15 0.23 5.58 -11.11
CA THR A 15 -0.18 5.70 -12.51
C THR A 15 0.34 7.03 -13.07
N PRO A 16 0.23 7.28 -14.40
CA PRO A 16 0.63 8.58 -14.95
C PRO A 16 -0.08 9.79 -14.31
N ASP A 17 -1.30 9.59 -13.82
CA ASP A 17 -2.17 10.67 -13.33
C ASP A 17 -2.39 10.64 -11.81
N TYR A 18 -2.00 9.55 -11.13
CA TYR A 18 -2.35 9.29 -9.73
C TYR A 18 -1.21 8.65 -8.93
N GLU A 19 -1.16 9.01 -7.66
CA GLU A 19 -0.32 8.37 -6.64
C GLU A 19 -1.14 8.18 -5.36
N ALA A 20 -1.10 6.96 -4.80
CA ALA A 20 -1.75 6.64 -3.55
C ALA A 20 -0.92 5.66 -2.70
N LEU A 21 -0.97 5.83 -1.39
CA LEU A 21 -0.43 4.89 -0.41
C LEU A 21 -1.57 4.01 0.09
N ILE A 22 -1.45 2.70 -0.11
CA ILE A 22 -2.49 1.73 0.22
C ILE A 22 -2.04 0.86 1.39
N LYS A 23 -2.83 0.82 2.45
CA LYS A 23 -2.56 0.01 3.65
C LYS A 23 -2.69 -1.48 3.35
N LEU A 24 -1.71 -2.30 3.72
CA LEU A 24 -1.75 -3.74 3.43
C LEU A 24 -2.82 -4.49 4.24
N ALA A 25 -3.17 -3.99 5.43
CA ALA A 25 -4.13 -4.66 6.31
C ALA A 25 -5.52 -4.78 5.66
N ASP A 26 -6.04 -3.66 5.15
CA ASP A 26 -7.45 -3.50 4.75
C ASP A 26 -7.62 -2.84 3.38
N PHE A 27 -6.52 -2.50 2.69
CA PHE A 27 -6.49 -1.77 1.43
C PHE A 27 -7.10 -0.36 1.47
N SER A 28 -7.23 0.23 2.66
CA SER A 28 -7.60 1.63 2.78
C SER A 28 -6.52 2.55 2.21
N VAL A 29 -6.95 3.65 1.60
CA VAL A 29 -6.05 4.71 1.14
C VAL A 29 -5.59 5.51 2.36
N ILE A 30 -4.28 5.50 2.62
CA ILE A 30 -3.64 6.27 3.70
C ILE A 30 -3.43 7.72 3.25
N ALA A 31 -2.95 7.90 2.02
CA ALA A 31 -2.64 9.20 1.44
C ALA A 31 -2.73 9.15 -0.09
N GLY A 32 -2.88 10.33 -0.71
CA GLY A 32 -2.94 10.46 -2.16
C GLY A 32 -4.36 10.26 -2.73
N ARG A 33 -4.43 10.03 -4.04
CA ARG A 33 -5.69 9.84 -4.78
C ARG A 33 -5.47 8.80 -5.87
N ILE A 34 -6.50 8.02 -6.16
CA ILE A 34 -6.50 7.05 -7.24
C ILE A 34 -7.90 6.95 -7.84
N ASP A 35 -7.99 6.68 -9.14
CA ASP A 35 -9.26 6.38 -9.78
C ASP A 35 -9.77 4.99 -9.39
N GLY A 36 -11.09 4.79 -9.47
CA GLY A 36 -11.72 3.55 -9.04
C GLY A 36 -11.27 2.31 -9.82
N ARG A 37 -10.89 2.46 -11.09
CA ARG A 37 -10.49 1.33 -11.94
C ARG A 37 -9.11 0.83 -11.55
N SER A 38 -8.14 1.74 -11.41
CA SER A 38 -6.78 1.40 -10.98
C SER A 38 -6.81 0.80 -9.57
N TYR A 39 -7.59 1.41 -8.65
CA TYR A 39 -7.79 0.86 -7.31
C TYR A 39 -8.30 -0.59 -7.34
N GLU A 40 -9.32 -0.90 -8.15
CA GLU A 40 -9.87 -2.25 -8.23
C GLU A 40 -8.86 -3.28 -8.77
N ILE A 41 -8.11 -2.92 -9.81
CA ILE A 41 -7.11 -3.80 -10.42
C ILE A 41 -5.99 -4.10 -9.40
N ASP A 42 -5.46 -3.06 -8.78
CA ASP A 42 -4.29 -3.18 -7.92
C ASP A 42 -4.62 -3.83 -6.58
N THR A 43 -5.78 -3.51 -5.99
CA THR A 43 -6.21 -4.16 -4.74
C THR A 43 -6.58 -5.63 -4.94
N ARG A 44 -7.12 -6.00 -6.12
CA ARG A 44 -7.35 -7.41 -6.46
C ARG A 44 -6.04 -8.17 -6.61
N TRP A 45 -5.04 -7.58 -7.28
CA TRP A 45 -3.71 -8.17 -7.34
C TRP A 45 -3.09 -8.28 -5.94
N ALA A 46 -3.13 -7.20 -5.16
CA ALA A 46 -2.57 -7.16 -3.80
C ALA A 46 -3.25 -8.18 -2.87
N ALA A 47 -4.56 -8.40 -3.00
CA ALA A 47 -5.29 -9.42 -2.23
C ALA A 47 -4.74 -10.83 -2.46
N ASN A 48 -4.39 -11.16 -3.70
CA ASN A 48 -3.81 -12.45 -4.06
C ASN A 48 -2.31 -12.56 -3.73
N ASN A 49 -1.64 -11.45 -3.41
CA ASN A 49 -0.20 -11.38 -3.17
C ASN A 49 0.13 -10.81 -1.77
N ARG A 50 -0.79 -10.94 -0.80
CA ARG A 50 -0.64 -10.35 0.55
C ARG A 50 0.64 -10.77 1.25
N GLU A 51 0.98 -12.05 1.20
CA GLU A 51 2.20 -12.58 1.84
C GLU A 51 3.46 -11.98 1.20
N LEU A 52 3.52 -11.95 -0.13
CA LEU A 52 4.64 -11.35 -0.88
C LEU A 52 4.82 -9.88 -0.49
N LEU A 53 3.73 -9.10 -0.46
CA LEU A 53 3.78 -7.68 -0.11
C LEU A 53 4.19 -7.45 1.35
N ALA A 54 3.71 -8.29 2.27
CA ALA A 54 4.10 -8.21 3.68
C ALA A 54 5.60 -8.51 3.87
N HIS A 55 6.11 -9.55 3.22
CA HIS A 55 7.53 -9.91 3.26
C HIS A 55 8.41 -8.83 2.63
N GLU A 56 8.02 -8.27 1.49
CA GLU A 56 8.82 -7.23 0.83
C GLU A 56 8.80 -5.94 1.64
N TRP A 57 7.66 -5.55 2.20
CA TRP A 57 7.57 -4.41 3.10
C TRP A 57 8.49 -4.62 4.32
N GLU A 58 8.43 -5.79 4.95
CA GLU A 58 9.30 -6.13 6.06
C GLU A 58 10.79 -6.06 5.64
N ARG A 59 11.18 -6.68 4.52
CA ARG A 59 12.55 -6.65 3.99
C ARG A 59 13.08 -5.23 3.76
N LEU A 60 12.23 -4.32 3.29
CA LEU A 60 12.59 -2.93 3.02
C LEU A 60 12.62 -2.04 4.28
N ASN A 61 11.92 -2.44 5.34
CA ASN A 61 11.80 -1.66 6.58
C ASN A 61 12.53 -2.30 7.78
N GLN A 62 13.07 -3.51 7.65
CA GLN A 62 14.01 -4.10 8.59
C GLN A 62 15.31 -3.27 8.58
N ARG A 63 15.61 -2.64 9.72
CA ARG A 63 16.88 -1.96 10.01
C ARG A 63 17.88 -2.92 10.63
#